data_AF-A0A7M7M814-F1
#
_entry.id   AF-A0A7M7M814-F1
#
_cell.length_a   1.000
_cell.length_b   1.000
_cell.length_c   1.000
_cell.angle_alpha   90.00
_cell.angle_beta   90.00
_cell.angle_gamma   90.00
#
_symmetry.space_group_name_H-M   'P 1'
#
loop_
_entity.id
_entity.type
_entity.pdbx_description
1 polymer ?
#
loop_
_entity_poly.entity_id
_entity_poly.type
_entity_poly.pdbx_seq_one_letter_code
_entity_poly.pdbx_strand_id
1 'polypeptide(L)'
;MRRWSLMMMVAMMMFLLLATFARRSSATSAEDSRVRGLIRDWAPLVWLAPGERFLPLGVPDFLENMQADDNYLRTRLSLQSLLQNRSSFLHGRKPAGSVPIYALVKNCLPKASPIPLPLDEARPGLAGNLLVDDFAVNPIETNNVPGNLDASDFSLEMLQSGKLEAKRFSRSRPVPDVLVPKPRSAKLYKLKPLLRAKKHQHQPPLHFHVTYWMFYPFSEGKAVCVLDLGFLGSWPIPNFGGVCLGKLKEYGSHVGDWEHVSLYFKGKDYPLAMYVSAHDAGAFYRYEPRSGTFLYESQETRKGIFQKPIFPERVFTSDGSHPVLFSARGSHGLWTAPGKHNFVRLPRLYDESGFGTPWPTWRKVELLSAQEKNVMPGWMTFTGKWGNPKSNCHPLAKLGFNICEFVDGPTGIPMKKMNFRC
;
A
#
# COMPACT_ATOMS: atom_id res chain seq x y z
N MET A 1 -47.25 27.08 -39.10
CA MET A 1 -45.81 26.76 -39.18
C MET A 1 -45.05 26.94 -37.85
N ARG A 2 -45.26 28.00 -37.05
CA ARG A 2 -44.46 28.25 -35.82
C ARG A 2 -44.58 27.20 -34.70
N ARG A 3 -45.76 26.59 -34.48
CA ARG A 3 -45.97 25.55 -33.43
C ARG A 3 -45.21 24.24 -33.68
N TRP A 4 -45.14 23.79 -34.93
CA TRP A 4 -44.41 22.57 -35.32
C TRP A 4 -42.90 22.74 -35.20
N SER A 5 -42.40 23.94 -35.49
CA SER A 5 -40.98 24.29 -35.32
C SER A 5 -40.56 24.27 -33.85
N LEU A 6 -41.40 24.78 -32.94
CA LEU A 6 -41.14 24.74 -31.50
C LEU A 6 -41.11 23.31 -30.94
N MET A 7 -42.05 22.45 -31.34
CA MET A 7 -42.06 21.04 -30.91
C MET A 7 -40.83 20.27 -31.41
N MET A 8 -40.37 20.53 -32.65
CA MET A 8 -39.13 19.93 -33.15
C MET A 8 -37.89 20.41 -32.38
N MET A 9 -37.80 21.70 -32.03
CA MET A 9 -36.67 22.21 -31.23
C MET A 9 -36.63 21.59 -29.83
N VAL A 10 -37.79 21.45 -29.18
CA VAL A 10 -37.88 20.81 -27.85
C VAL A 10 -37.49 19.33 -27.93
N ALA A 11 -37.98 18.59 -28.94
CA ALA A 11 -37.61 17.19 -29.15
C ALA A 11 -36.10 17.03 -29.42
N MET A 12 -35.51 17.92 -30.21
CA MET A 12 -34.08 17.92 -30.51
C MET A 12 -33.23 18.26 -29.26
N MET A 13 -33.65 19.21 -28.44
CA MET A 13 -33.00 19.50 -27.15
C MET A 13 -33.10 18.31 -26.19
N MET A 14 -34.27 17.68 -26.08
CA MET A 14 -34.44 16.49 -25.24
C MET A 14 -33.57 15.32 -25.72
N PHE A 15 -33.46 15.12 -27.04
CA PHE A 15 -32.58 14.11 -27.61
C PHE A 15 -31.10 14.41 -27.33
N LEU A 16 -30.67 15.67 -27.45
CA LEU A 16 -29.30 16.10 -27.11
C LEU A 16 -29.01 15.92 -25.61
N LEU A 17 -29.96 16.24 -24.73
CA LEU A 17 -29.83 16.03 -23.29
C LEU A 17 -29.74 14.54 -22.94
N LEU A 18 -30.57 13.69 -23.55
CA LEU A 18 -30.51 12.24 -23.36
C LEU A 18 -29.21 11.64 -23.90
N ALA A 19 -28.75 12.08 -25.07
CA ALA A 19 -27.50 11.63 -25.66
C ALA A 19 -26.28 12.05 -24.83
N THR A 20 -26.26 13.28 -24.30
CA THR A 20 -25.19 13.76 -23.42
C THR A 20 -25.20 13.04 -22.07
N PHE A 21 -26.38 12.80 -21.49
CA PHE A 21 -26.52 12.01 -20.26
C PHE A 21 -26.04 10.57 -20.46
N ALA A 22 -26.51 9.87 -21.50
CA ALA A 22 -26.08 8.51 -21.82
C ALA A 22 -24.57 8.40 -22.04
N ARG A 23 -23.98 9.38 -22.74
CA ARG A 23 -22.54 9.44 -22.99
C ARG A 23 -21.75 9.70 -21.71
N ARG A 24 -22.26 10.54 -20.80
CA ARG A 24 -21.65 10.80 -19.49
C ARG A 24 -21.70 9.55 -18.61
N SER A 25 -22.84 8.88 -18.52
CA SER A 25 -23.01 7.64 -17.74
C SER A 25 -22.14 6.50 -18.24
N SER A 26 -21.97 6.36 -19.56
CA SER A 26 -21.07 5.36 -20.15
C SER A 26 -19.60 5.67 -19.85
N ALA A 27 -19.19 6.94 -19.93
CA ALA A 27 -17.83 7.35 -19.59
C ALA A 27 -17.48 7.12 -18.11
N THR A 28 -18.41 7.43 -17.20
CA THR A 28 -18.21 7.19 -15.75
C THR A 28 -18.13 5.71 -15.42
N SER A 29 -18.94 4.87 -16.08
CA SER A 29 -18.91 3.40 -15.88
C SER A 29 -17.60 2.78 -16.38
N ALA A 30 -17.07 3.27 -17.51
CA ALA A 30 -15.79 2.81 -18.05
C ALA A 30 -14.60 3.24 -17.16
N GLU A 31 -14.63 4.47 -16.63
CA GLU A 31 -13.62 4.97 -15.69
C GLU A 31 -13.63 4.18 -14.38
N ASP A 32 -14.80 3.93 -13.79
CA ASP A 32 -14.95 3.13 -12.58
C ASP A 32 -14.43 1.69 -12.78
N SER A 33 -14.74 1.06 -13.92
CA SER A 33 -14.23 -0.28 -14.26
C SER A 33 -12.70 -0.29 -14.40
N ARG A 34 -12.11 0.74 -14.99
CA ARG A 34 -10.65 0.89 -15.13
C ARG A 34 -9.98 1.09 -13.76
N VAL A 35 -10.52 1.97 -12.91
CA VAL A 35 -9.99 2.22 -11.56
C VAL A 35 -10.05 0.93 -10.73
N ARG A 36 -11.17 0.20 -10.77
CA ARG A 36 -11.29 -1.11 -10.09
C ARG A 36 -10.27 -2.13 -10.58
N GLY A 37 -10.04 -2.19 -11.90
CA GLY A 37 -8.99 -3.03 -12.50
C GLY A 37 -7.62 -2.70 -11.93
N LEU A 38 -7.23 -1.42 -11.99
CA LEU A 38 -5.93 -0.95 -11.47
C LEU A 38 -5.77 -1.24 -9.97
N ILE A 39 -6.80 -1.04 -9.17
CA ILE A 39 -6.74 -1.32 -7.73
C ILE A 39 -6.48 -2.79 -7.46
N ARG A 40 -7.06 -3.70 -8.24
CA ARG A 40 -6.79 -5.13 -8.09
C ARG A 40 -5.42 -5.52 -8.63
N ASP A 41 -5.05 -5.00 -9.79
CA ASP A 41 -3.80 -5.32 -10.48
C ASP A 41 -2.57 -4.80 -9.72
N TRP A 42 -2.74 -3.75 -8.91
CA TRP A 42 -1.70 -3.16 -8.07
C TRP A 42 -1.83 -3.47 -6.57
N ALA A 43 -2.77 -4.33 -6.18
CA ALA A 43 -2.87 -4.75 -4.79
C ALA A 43 -1.59 -5.49 -4.36
N PRO A 44 -1.05 -5.24 -3.16
CA PRO A 44 0.27 -5.75 -2.77
C PRO A 44 0.30 -7.28 -2.61
N LEU A 45 1.47 -7.88 -2.83
CA LEU A 45 1.78 -9.21 -2.29
C LEU A 45 2.39 -9.02 -0.91
N VAL A 46 1.71 -9.49 0.14
CA VAL A 46 2.23 -9.40 1.51
C VAL A 46 2.73 -10.77 1.97
N TRP A 47 3.98 -10.86 2.40
CA TRP A 47 4.50 -12.04 3.07
C TRP A 47 4.33 -11.90 4.57
N LEU A 48 3.59 -12.82 5.17
CA LEU A 48 3.55 -12.95 6.64
C LEU A 48 4.83 -13.65 7.09
N ALA A 49 5.45 -13.16 8.16
CA ALA A 49 6.72 -13.69 8.66
C ALA A 49 6.65 -15.21 8.93
N PRO A 50 7.78 -15.94 8.77
CA PRO A 50 7.85 -17.35 9.13
C PRO A 50 7.47 -17.59 10.60
N GLY A 51 6.55 -18.54 10.82
CA GLY A 51 6.06 -18.86 12.16
C GLY A 51 5.11 -17.84 12.77
N GLU A 52 4.55 -16.91 11.99
CA GLU A 52 3.48 -16.02 12.45
C GLU A 52 2.30 -16.82 13.03
N ARG A 53 1.86 -16.42 14.23
CA ARG A 53 0.78 -17.06 14.99
C ARG A 53 -0.52 -16.26 14.92
N PHE A 54 -0.41 -14.95 14.81
CA PHE A 54 -1.52 -14.01 14.73
C PHE A 54 -1.70 -13.57 13.28
N LEU A 55 -2.52 -14.32 12.57
CA LEU A 55 -2.78 -14.11 11.14
C LEU A 55 -3.83 -12.99 10.94
N PRO A 56 -3.97 -12.44 9.72
CA PRO A 56 -5.00 -11.44 9.45
C PRO A 56 -6.41 -12.05 9.50
N LEU A 57 -7.42 -11.19 9.62
CA LEU A 57 -8.84 -11.56 9.63
C LEU A 57 -9.69 -10.47 8.99
N GLY A 58 -10.88 -10.83 8.50
CA GLY A 58 -11.87 -9.84 8.09
C GLY A 58 -12.45 -9.08 9.29
N VAL A 59 -12.72 -7.80 9.08
CA VAL A 59 -13.35 -6.93 10.08
C VAL A 59 -14.72 -7.44 10.54
N PRO A 60 -15.63 -7.91 9.66
CA PRO A 60 -16.93 -8.45 10.12
C PRO A 60 -16.77 -9.60 11.13
N ASP A 61 -15.96 -10.60 10.80
CA ASP A 61 -15.65 -11.75 11.67
C ASP A 61 -15.02 -11.31 13.00
N PHE A 62 -14.17 -10.28 12.98
CA PHE A 62 -13.62 -9.70 14.21
C PHE A 62 -14.73 -9.09 15.06
N LEU A 63 -15.58 -8.23 14.47
CA LEU A 63 -16.62 -7.49 15.18
C LEU A 63 -17.70 -8.38 15.80
N GLU A 64 -17.96 -9.57 15.25
CA GLU A 64 -18.85 -10.57 15.88
C GLU A 64 -18.41 -10.97 17.30
N ASN A 65 -17.11 -10.85 17.59
CA ASN A 65 -16.50 -11.20 18.87
C ASN A 65 -16.27 -9.98 19.78
N MET A 66 -16.69 -8.80 19.33
CA MET A 66 -16.52 -7.54 20.05
C MET A 66 -17.83 -7.02 20.63
N GLN A 67 -17.70 -6.15 21.62
CA GLN A 67 -18.76 -5.32 22.17
C GLN A 67 -18.27 -3.87 22.20
N ALA A 68 -19.12 -2.94 21.77
CA ALA A 68 -18.84 -1.52 21.93
C ALA A 68 -18.97 -1.15 23.41
N ASP A 69 -17.95 -0.49 23.95
CA ASP A 69 -17.92 -0.04 25.34
C ASP A 69 -17.15 1.29 25.42
N ASP A 70 -17.85 2.37 25.77
CA ASP A 70 -17.39 3.75 25.66
C ASP A 70 -16.79 4.07 24.28
N ASN A 71 -15.49 4.34 24.24
CA ASN A 71 -14.67 4.62 23.05
C ASN A 71 -13.86 3.40 22.59
N TYR A 72 -14.16 2.20 23.07
CA TYR A 72 -13.41 0.96 22.81
C TYR A 72 -14.29 -0.11 22.16
N LEU A 73 -13.67 -0.95 21.34
CA LEU A 73 -14.24 -2.25 20.94
C LEU A 73 -13.62 -3.30 21.84
N ARG A 74 -14.32 -3.73 22.90
CA ARG A 74 -13.80 -4.73 23.85
C ARG A 74 -14.13 -6.13 23.40
N THR A 75 -13.24 -7.08 23.69
CA THR A 75 -13.52 -8.50 23.49
C THR A 75 -14.65 -8.97 24.42
N ARG A 76 -15.56 -9.81 23.91
CA ARG A 76 -16.64 -10.40 24.73
C ARG A 76 -16.13 -11.39 25.78
N LEU A 77 -14.97 -12.01 25.52
CA LEU A 77 -14.28 -12.93 26.43
C LEU A 77 -12.98 -12.31 26.94
N SER A 78 -12.44 -12.83 28.03
CA SER A 78 -11.16 -12.36 28.58
C SER A 78 -10.01 -12.63 27.61
N LEU A 79 -9.05 -11.70 27.52
CA LEU A 79 -7.88 -11.85 26.66
C LEU A 79 -7.07 -13.10 26.97
N GLN A 80 -6.94 -13.44 28.26
CA GLN A 80 -6.22 -14.64 28.68
C GLN A 80 -6.84 -15.91 28.09
N SER A 81 -8.17 -16.04 28.11
CA SER A 81 -8.85 -17.23 27.56
C SER A 81 -8.75 -17.28 26.03
N LEU A 82 -8.87 -16.13 25.36
CA LEU A 82 -8.72 -16.02 23.91
C LEU A 82 -7.30 -16.33 23.44
N LEU A 83 -6.26 -15.89 24.15
CA LEU A 83 -4.86 -16.14 23.79
C LEU A 83 -4.45 -17.59 24.03
N GLN A 84 -4.95 -18.21 25.10
CA GLN A 84 -4.73 -19.64 25.38
C GLN A 84 -5.43 -20.54 24.34
N ASN A 85 -6.60 -20.14 23.86
CA ASN A 85 -7.32 -20.87 22.83
C ASN A 85 -6.80 -20.54 21.43
N ARG A 86 -6.01 -21.45 20.84
CA ARG A 86 -5.45 -21.30 19.48
C ARG A 86 -6.50 -21.22 18.36
N SER A 87 -7.73 -21.64 18.62
CA SER A 87 -8.85 -21.54 17.68
C SER A 87 -9.65 -20.24 17.84
N SER A 88 -9.24 -19.35 18.75
CA SER A 88 -9.91 -18.06 18.91
C SER A 88 -9.65 -17.14 17.71
N PHE A 89 -10.55 -16.16 17.52
CA PHE A 89 -10.42 -15.19 16.44
C PHE A 89 -9.13 -14.34 16.52
N LEU A 90 -8.47 -14.27 17.69
CA LEU A 90 -7.22 -13.52 17.85
C LEU A 90 -6.08 -14.09 16.99
N HIS A 91 -6.07 -15.41 16.72
CA HIS A 91 -5.04 -16.05 15.89
C HIS A 91 -5.31 -15.91 14.39
N GLY A 92 -6.44 -15.30 14.01
CA GLY A 92 -6.81 -15.01 12.61
C GLY A 92 -6.92 -16.27 11.74
N ARG A 93 -6.74 -16.09 10.42
CA ARG A 93 -6.83 -17.20 9.45
C ARG A 93 -5.78 -17.08 8.35
N LYS A 94 -5.38 -18.22 7.79
CA LYS A 94 -4.50 -18.24 6.61
C LYS A 94 -5.16 -17.47 5.46
N PRO A 95 -4.47 -16.51 4.84
CA PRO A 95 -5.12 -15.52 4.01
C PRO A 95 -5.40 -15.94 2.56
N ALA A 96 -5.07 -17.18 2.16
CA ALA A 96 -5.12 -17.65 0.77
C ALA A 96 -6.55 -17.70 0.18
N GLY A 97 -7.12 -16.53 -0.12
CA GLY A 97 -8.46 -16.32 -0.70
C GLY A 97 -9.58 -16.08 0.31
N SER A 98 -9.36 -16.29 1.61
CA SER A 98 -10.40 -16.20 2.65
C SER A 98 -10.46 -14.83 3.32
N VAL A 99 -9.33 -14.15 3.46
CA VAL A 99 -9.20 -12.90 4.22
C VAL A 99 -9.15 -11.69 3.26
N PRO A 100 -10.06 -10.71 3.41
CA PRO A 100 -10.07 -9.54 2.55
C PRO A 100 -8.95 -8.54 2.90
N ILE A 101 -8.51 -7.79 1.89
CA ILE A 101 -7.85 -6.49 2.09
C ILE A 101 -8.86 -5.38 1.76
N TYR A 102 -8.80 -4.27 2.49
CA TYR A 102 -9.74 -3.16 2.29
C TYR A 102 -9.07 -2.03 1.50
N ALA A 103 -9.54 -1.79 0.28
CA ALA A 103 -9.00 -0.76 -0.61
C ALA A 103 -9.83 0.52 -0.51
N LEU A 104 -9.35 1.50 0.26
CA LEU A 104 -9.96 2.82 0.39
C LEU A 104 -9.54 3.74 -0.75
N VAL A 105 -10.46 4.07 -1.65
CA VAL A 105 -10.22 4.90 -2.83
C VAL A 105 -10.63 6.34 -2.57
N LYS A 106 -9.80 7.27 -3.04
CA LYS A 106 -10.12 8.69 -3.07
C LYS A 106 -9.78 9.27 -4.43
N ASN A 107 -10.83 9.63 -5.17
CA ASN A 107 -10.70 10.28 -6.47
C ASN A 107 -10.26 11.74 -6.30
N CYS A 108 -9.22 12.12 -7.03
CA CYS A 108 -8.70 13.47 -7.11
C CYS A 108 -9.34 14.16 -8.31
N LEU A 109 -10.62 14.52 -8.18
CA LEU A 109 -11.30 15.31 -9.20
C LEU A 109 -10.57 16.65 -9.37
N PRO A 110 -10.43 17.18 -10.60
CA PRO A 110 -10.04 18.57 -10.79
C PRO A 110 -11.06 19.42 -10.05
N LYS A 111 -10.60 20.28 -9.13
CA LYS A 111 -11.46 21.33 -8.54
C LYS A 111 -12.17 21.99 -9.71
N ALA A 112 -13.50 22.01 -9.72
CA ALA A 112 -14.22 22.85 -10.64
C ALA A 112 -13.67 24.27 -10.40
N SER A 113 -12.97 24.81 -11.39
CA SER A 113 -12.62 26.23 -11.38
C SER A 113 -13.91 26.98 -11.09
N PRO A 114 -13.95 27.94 -10.16
CA PRO A 114 -15.08 28.83 -10.05
C PRO A 114 -15.34 29.38 -11.46
N ILE A 115 -16.56 29.19 -11.96
CA ILE A 115 -17.00 29.81 -13.20
C ILE A 115 -16.68 31.30 -13.05
N PRO A 116 -15.83 31.91 -13.91
CA PRO A 116 -15.67 33.35 -13.88
C PRO A 116 -17.05 33.94 -14.16
N LEU A 117 -17.59 34.67 -13.19
CA LEU A 117 -18.74 35.54 -13.43
C LEU A 117 -18.38 36.48 -14.59
N PRO A 118 -19.35 36.89 -15.42
CA PRO A 118 -19.08 37.78 -16.54
C PRO A 118 -18.32 39.03 -16.06
N LEU A 119 -17.22 39.33 -16.73
CA LEU A 119 -16.43 40.55 -16.54
C LEU A 119 -17.32 41.76 -16.85
N ASP A 120 -17.81 42.43 -15.80
CA ASP A 120 -18.19 43.83 -15.91
C ASP A 120 -16.94 44.69 -15.84
N GLU A 121 -16.82 45.49 -16.90
CA GLU A 121 -15.98 46.67 -17.15
C GLU A 121 -14.74 46.91 -16.26
N ALA A 122 -13.58 46.76 -16.90
CA ALA A 122 -12.28 47.16 -16.39
C ALA A 122 -12.18 48.67 -16.11
N ARG A 123 -11.68 49.02 -14.91
CA ARG A 123 -10.88 50.23 -14.67
C ARG A 123 -9.41 49.83 -14.60
N PRO A 124 -8.47 50.55 -15.24
CA PRO A 124 -7.08 50.13 -15.31
C PRO A 124 -6.32 50.59 -14.06
N GLY A 125 -5.54 49.69 -13.45
CA GLY A 125 -4.64 50.05 -12.37
C GLY A 125 -3.83 48.88 -11.81
N LEU A 126 -2.51 48.93 -12.06
CA LEU A 126 -1.42 48.23 -11.40
C LEU A 126 -1.14 46.76 -11.78
N ALA A 127 -0.12 46.61 -12.64
CA ALA A 127 0.58 45.35 -12.91
C ALA A 127 1.37 44.89 -11.68
N GLY A 128 1.22 43.62 -11.32
CA GLY A 128 2.07 42.90 -10.39
C GLY A 128 2.19 41.45 -10.85
N ASN A 129 3.37 41.06 -11.33
CA ASN A 129 3.69 39.73 -11.79
C ASN A 129 3.52 38.71 -10.65
N LEU A 130 2.70 37.67 -10.84
CA LEU A 130 2.74 36.46 -10.02
C LEU A 130 3.10 35.28 -10.94
N LEU A 131 4.38 34.92 -10.90
CA LEU A 131 4.89 33.68 -11.44
C LEU A 131 4.43 32.51 -10.56
N VAL A 132 4.19 31.40 -11.25
CA VAL A 132 3.81 30.10 -10.73
C VAL A 132 4.95 29.55 -9.85
N ASP A 133 4.68 29.27 -8.58
CA ASP A 133 5.61 28.52 -7.74
C ASP A 133 5.65 27.06 -8.19
N ASP A 134 6.72 26.75 -8.91
CA ASP A 134 7.19 25.39 -9.15
C ASP A 134 7.58 24.71 -7.82
N PHE A 135 7.38 23.40 -7.78
CA PHE A 135 7.77 22.53 -6.69
C PHE A 135 9.29 22.60 -6.42
N ALA A 136 9.69 23.46 -5.48
CA ALA A 136 11.03 23.44 -4.91
C ALA A 136 11.09 22.40 -3.78
N VAL A 137 11.59 21.20 -4.12
CA VAL A 137 12.09 20.24 -3.12
C VAL A 137 13.57 20.53 -2.94
N ASN A 138 13.96 21.00 -1.75
CA ASN A 138 15.36 21.17 -1.40
C ASN A 138 16.04 19.79 -1.30
N PRO A 139 17.23 19.59 -1.90
CA PRO A 139 17.98 18.35 -1.76
C PRO A 139 18.69 18.32 -0.40
N ILE A 140 18.45 17.31 0.42
CA ILE A 140 19.23 17.07 1.64
C ILE A 140 19.61 15.59 1.77
N GLU A 141 20.94 15.41 1.74
CA GLU A 141 21.80 14.31 2.21
C GLU A 141 21.42 12.86 1.89
N THR A 142 22.05 12.37 0.82
CA THR A 142 22.33 10.96 0.59
C THR A 142 23.24 10.42 1.70
N ASN A 143 22.84 9.36 2.38
CA ASN A 143 23.75 8.60 3.22
C ASN A 143 24.80 7.91 2.33
N ASN A 144 26.02 8.43 2.37
CA ASN A 144 27.22 7.82 1.83
C ASN A 144 27.40 6.42 2.44
N VAL A 145 27.46 5.40 1.59
CA VAL A 145 28.10 4.11 1.91
C VAL A 145 29.50 4.15 1.29
N PRO A 146 30.57 3.77 2.01
CA PRO A 146 31.89 3.63 1.40
C PRO A 146 31.85 2.48 0.38
N GLY A 147 32.17 2.81 -0.86
CA GLY A 147 32.41 1.82 -1.91
C GLY A 147 33.69 1.05 -1.62
N ASN A 148 33.55 -0.27 -1.49
CA ASN A 148 34.44 -1.28 -2.05
C ASN A 148 33.91 -2.64 -1.65
N LEU A 149 33.56 -3.46 -2.64
CA LEU A 149 33.88 -4.89 -2.72
C LEU A 149 33.35 -5.38 -4.07
N ASP A 150 34.31 -5.77 -4.90
CA ASP A 150 34.14 -6.18 -6.29
C ASP A 150 33.19 -7.36 -6.47
N ALA A 151 32.51 -7.33 -7.62
CA ALA A 151 31.73 -8.42 -8.15
C ALA A 151 32.66 -9.55 -8.65
N SER A 152 32.89 -10.56 -7.80
CA SER A 152 33.17 -11.93 -8.24
C SER A 152 33.11 -12.87 -7.03
N ASP A 153 32.57 -14.07 -7.25
CA ASP A 153 32.52 -15.20 -6.33
C ASP A 153 31.55 -15.13 -5.14
N PHE A 154 30.37 -15.74 -5.30
CA PHE A 154 30.00 -16.88 -4.44
C PHE A 154 28.92 -17.76 -5.09
N SER A 155 29.42 -18.85 -5.65
CA SER A 155 28.88 -20.19 -5.92
C SER A 155 27.38 -20.46 -5.83
N LEU A 156 26.84 -20.70 -7.02
CA LEU A 156 25.67 -21.49 -7.34
C LEU A 156 25.98 -23.00 -7.17
N GLU A 157 25.95 -23.52 -5.93
CA GLU A 157 25.95 -24.96 -5.67
C GLU A 157 24.73 -25.35 -4.83
N MET A 158 23.61 -25.65 -5.47
CA MET A 158 22.66 -26.67 -4.98
C MET A 158 21.49 -26.98 -5.94
N LEU A 159 21.69 -26.93 -7.26
CA LEU A 159 20.61 -27.23 -8.22
C LEU A 159 21.09 -27.98 -9.47
N GLN A 160 21.93 -29.01 -9.33
CA GLN A 160 22.22 -29.93 -10.43
C GLN A 160 22.45 -31.36 -9.91
N SER A 161 21.37 -32.10 -9.69
CA SER A 161 21.39 -33.56 -9.70
C SER A 161 20.30 -34.05 -10.65
N GLY A 162 20.67 -34.42 -11.88
CA GLY A 162 19.73 -34.91 -12.87
C GLY A 162 20.36 -35.06 -14.27
N LYS A 163 21.15 -36.13 -14.42
CA LYS A 163 21.76 -36.72 -15.63
C LYS A 163 21.24 -36.22 -17.00
N LEU A 164 22.19 -35.73 -17.81
CA LEU A 164 22.16 -35.75 -19.27
C LEU A 164 22.31 -37.20 -19.80
N GLU A 165 21.57 -37.53 -20.86
CA GLU A 165 22.11 -38.30 -21.97
C GLU A 165 22.12 -37.43 -23.23
N ALA A 166 23.29 -37.37 -23.86
CA ALA A 166 23.59 -36.55 -25.02
C ALA A 166 23.55 -37.37 -26.30
N LYS A 167 23.02 -36.79 -27.39
CA LYS A 167 23.48 -37.12 -28.75
C LYS A 167 23.81 -35.86 -29.54
N ARG A 168 25.12 -35.70 -29.72
CA ARG A 168 25.89 -34.91 -30.69
C ARG A 168 25.26 -34.84 -32.09
N PHE A 169 25.41 -33.70 -32.78
CA PHE A 169 26.31 -33.64 -33.95
C PHE A 169 26.75 -32.21 -34.32
N SER A 170 27.88 -32.13 -35.00
CA SER A 170 28.80 -31.00 -35.16
C SER A 170 28.96 -30.59 -36.63
N ARG A 171 29.25 -29.28 -36.83
CA ARG A 171 30.12 -28.65 -37.86
C ARG A 171 29.99 -28.96 -39.37
N SER A 172 29.70 -27.88 -40.12
CA SER A 172 30.57 -27.19 -41.12
C SER A 172 30.51 -27.45 -42.65
N ARG A 173 30.67 -26.32 -43.38
CA ARG A 173 31.23 -26.06 -44.76
C ARG A 173 30.24 -25.96 -45.96
N PRO A 174 30.65 -25.45 -47.16
CA PRO A 174 30.66 -24.02 -47.55
C PRO A 174 29.98 -23.74 -48.93
N VAL A 175 29.98 -22.47 -49.35
CA VAL A 175 29.38 -21.85 -50.57
C VAL A 175 29.99 -22.35 -51.91
N PRO A 176 29.23 -22.26 -53.03
CA PRO A 176 29.76 -21.62 -54.24
C PRO A 176 28.82 -20.59 -54.92
N ASP A 177 29.42 -19.56 -55.52
CA ASP A 177 28.82 -18.48 -56.33
C ASP A 177 28.29 -18.97 -57.69
N VAL A 178 27.11 -18.51 -58.14
CA VAL A 178 26.76 -18.37 -59.59
C VAL A 178 25.65 -17.31 -59.83
N LEU A 179 26.03 -16.27 -60.59
CA LEU A 179 25.33 -15.45 -61.61
C LEU A 179 23.97 -14.77 -61.37
N VAL A 180 24.00 -13.44 -61.53
CA VAL A 180 22.88 -12.48 -61.62
C VAL A 180 22.33 -12.39 -63.05
N PRO A 181 21.00 -12.36 -63.23
CA PRO A 181 20.36 -11.65 -64.34
C PRO A 181 19.50 -10.47 -63.85
N LYS A 182 19.72 -9.27 -64.42
CA LYS A 182 18.77 -8.14 -64.34
C LYS A 182 17.50 -8.47 -65.16
N PRO A 183 16.31 -8.04 -64.71
CA PRO A 183 15.57 -7.14 -65.61
C PRO A 183 14.72 -6.04 -64.93
N ARG A 184 14.75 -4.90 -65.62
CA ARG A 184 13.64 -3.99 -66.03
C ARG A 184 12.78 -3.28 -64.98
N SER A 185 12.85 -1.95 -65.08
CA SER A 185 11.97 -0.91 -64.54
C SER A 185 10.48 -1.29 -64.54
N ALA A 186 9.89 -1.30 -63.34
CA ALA A 186 8.44 -1.29 -63.14
C ALA A 186 8.02 0.05 -62.53
N LYS A 187 7.07 0.73 -63.18
CA LYS A 187 6.47 1.99 -62.75
C LYS A 187 5.86 1.87 -61.35
N LEU A 188 6.30 2.75 -60.45
CA LEU A 188 5.77 2.88 -59.10
C LEU A 188 4.42 3.63 -59.13
N TYR A 189 3.32 2.90 -59.08
CA TYR A 189 2.01 3.51 -58.80
C TYR A 189 1.92 3.78 -57.29
N LYS A 190 1.93 5.06 -56.90
CA LYS A 190 1.69 5.48 -55.50
C LYS A 190 0.25 5.11 -55.10
N LEU A 191 0.07 3.95 -54.46
CA LEU A 191 -1.12 3.70 -53.64
C LEU A 191 -0.96 4.45 -52.32
N LYS A 192 -1.76 5.50 -52.11
CA LYS A 192 -1.88 6.15 -50.79
C LYS A 192 -2.49 5.12 -49.82
N PRO A 193 -1.83 4.78 -48.70
CA PRO A 193 -2.52 4.05 -47.66
C PRO A 193 -3.55 4.99 -47.03
N LEU A 194 -4.82 4.63 -47.14
CA LEU A 194 -5.87 5.18 -46.28
C LEU A 194 -5.58 4.75 -44.84
N LEU A 195 -4.68 5.49 -44.19
CA LEU A 195 -4.53 5.47 -42.74
C LEU A 195 -5.86 5.96 -42.15
N ARG A 196 -6.72 5.00 -41.84
CA ARG A 196 -7.85 5.19 -40.93
C ARG A 196 -7.23 5.58 -39.60
N ALA A 197 -7.18 6.89 -39.32
CA ALA A 197 -6.81 7.41 -38.02
C ALA A 197 -7.72 6.73 -36.99
N LYS A 198 -7.18 5.82 -36.18
CA LYS A 198 -7.84 5.38 -34.96
C LYS A 198 -7.99 6.64 -34.14
N LYS A 199 -9.22 7.15 -34.06
CA LYS A 199 -9.61 8.23 -33.17
C LYS A 199 -9.16 7.80 -31.78
N HIS A 200 -8.07 8.39 -31.27
CA HIS A 200 -7.68 8.23 -29.88
C HIS A 200 -8.91 8.67 -29.07
N GLN A 201 -9.64 7.69 -28.52
CA GLN A 201 -10.58 7.98 -27.45
C GLN A 201 -9.74 8.62 -26.36
N HIS A 202 -9.88 9.93 -26.19
CA HIS A 202 -9.33 10.64 -25.04
C HIS A 202 -9.88 9.92 -23.82
N GLN A 203 -9.05 9.06 -23.22
CA GLN A 203 -9.39 8.44 -21.96
C GLN A 203 -9.47 9.55 -20.91
N PRO A 204 -10.48 9.53 -20.02
CA PRO A 204 -10.58 10.49 -18.95
C PRO A 204 -9.30 10.48 -18.10
N PRO A 205 -8.89 11.64 -17.55
CA PRO A 205 -7.66 11.75 -16.77
C PRO A 205 -7.80 10.98 -15.46
N LEU A 206 -7.16 9.81 -15.40
CA LEU A 206 -7.09 8.97 -14.22
C LEU A 206 -6.32 9.69 -13.10
N HIS A 207 -6.97 10.09 -12.02
CA HIS A 207 -6.29 10.75 -10.91
C HIS A 207 -6.94 10.36 -9.58
N PHE A 208 -6.27 9.50 -8.82
CA PHE A 208 -6.77 9.00 -7.55
C PHE A 208 -5.62 8.45 -6.70
N HIS A 209 -5.87 8.24 -5.42
CA HIS A 209 -5.05 7.35 -4.60
C HIS A 209 -5.91 6.29 -3.96
N VAL A 210 -5.27 5.16 -3.69
CA VAL A 210 -5.86 4.02 -2.99
C VAL A 210 -4.98 3.67 -1.80
N THR A 211 -5.59 3.46 -0.65
CA THR A 211 -4.93 2.91 0.54
C THR A 211 -5.47 1.51 0.80
N TYR A 212 -4.59 0.53 0.78
CA TYR A 212 -4.89 -0.84 1.15
C TYR A 212 -4.65 -1.01 2.65
N TRP A 213 -5.70 -1.35 3.38
CA TRP A 213 -5.67 -1.60 4.81
C TRP A 213 -5.68 -3.10 5.09
N MET A 214 -4.71 -3.54 5.87
CA MET A 214 -4.59 -4.89 6.40
C MET A 214 -5.02 -4.86 7.87
N PHE A 215 -5.90 -5.80 8.23
CA PHE A 215 -6.40 -5.93 9.59
C PHE A 215 -5.88 -7.20 10.25
N TYR A 216 -5.38 -7.05 11.47
CA TYR A 216 -4.98 -8.18 12.33
C TYR A 216 -5.78 -8.14 13.64
N PRO A 217 -6.37 -9.25 14.08
CA PRO A 217 -7.15 -9.29 15.33
C PRO A 217 -6.33 -9.02 16.60
N PHE A 218 -5.03 -9.30 16.57
CA PHE A 218 -4.16 -9.17 17.73
C PHE A 218 -2.74 -8.88 17.27
N SER A 219 -2.13 -7.85 17.83
CA SER A 219 -0.71 -7.53 17.66
C SER A 219 0.03 -7.97 18.92
N GLU A 220 0.98 -8.88 18.76
CA GLU A 220 1.86 -9.30 19.84
C GLU A 220 2.97 -8.28 20.04
N GLY A 221 3.11 -7.85 21.28
CA GLY A 221 4.15 -6.91 21.70
C GLY A 221 5.56 -7.49 21.58
N LYS A 222 6.52 -6.79 22.18
CA LYS A 222 7.92 -7.23 22.19
C LYS A 222 8.29 -7.79 23.55
N ALA A 223 8.98 -8.93 23.55
CA ALA A 223 9.56 -9.49 24.75
C ALA A 223 10.72 -8.62 25.23
N VAL A 224 10.59 -8.09 26.44
CA VAL A 224 11.61 -7.30 27.14
C VAL A 224 12.08 -8.09 28.34
N CYS A 225 13.39 -8.10 28.59
CA CYS A 225 13.93 -8.71 29.79
C CYS A 225 13.58 -7.84 31.01
N VAL A 226 12.96 -8.45 32.01
CA VAL A 226 12.56 -7.78 33.24
C VAL A 226 13.10 -8.47 34.48
N LEU A 227 13.47 -7.67 35.46
CA LEU A 227 13.80 -8.11 36.81
C LEU A 227 12.61 -7.81 37.72
N ASP A 228 12.07 -8.84 38.36
CA ASP A 228 10.99 -8.69 39.33
C ASP A 228 11.58 -8.30 40.70
N LEU A 229 11.33 -7.06 41.11
CA LEU A 229 11.81 -6.49 42.38
C LEU A 229 10.72 -6.56 43.48
N GLY A 230 9.72 -7.44 43.33
CA GLY A 230 8.67 -7.64 44.31
C GLY A 230 7.77 -6.41 44.44
N PHE A 231 7.81 -5.73 45.58
CA PHE A 231 6.99 -4.54 45.84
C PHE A 231 7.20 -3.41 44.82
N LEU A 232 8.40 -3.32 44.21
CA LEU A 232 8.70 -2.32 43.19
C LEU A 232 8.22 -2.70 41.78
N GLY A 233 7.66 -3.89 41.60
CA GLY A 233 7.18 -4.41 40.32
C GLY A 233 8.29 -4.94 39.41
N SER A 234 7.94 -5.24 38.15
CA SER A 234 8.87 -5.74 37.14
C SER A 234 9.55 -4.60 36.38
N TRP A 235 10.88 -4.53 36.46
CA TRP A 235 11.68 -3.47 35.86
C TRP A 235 12.40 -3.94 34.59
N PRO A 236 12.31 -3.22 33.47
CA PRO A 236 13.04 -3.56 32.26
C PRO A 236 14.55 -3.40 32.48
N ILE A 237 15.30 -4.46 32.20
CA ILE A 237 16.76 -4.49 32.31
C ILE A 237 17.39 -4.83 30.94
N PRO A 238 18.58 -4.29 30.63
CA PRO A 238 19.28 -4.67 29.42
C PRO A 238 19.75 -6.13 29.49
N ASN A 239 19.80 -6.80 28.34
CA ASN A 239 20.44 -8.11 28.24
C ASN A 239 21.95 -7.95 28.42
N PHE A 240 22.56 -8.79 29.26
CA PHE A 240 24.00 -8.84 29.48
C PHE A 240 24.57 -10.05 28.73
N GLY A 241 25.46 -9.82 27.77
CA GLY A 241 26.05 -10.90 26.95
C GLY A 241 25.02 -11.71 26.14
N GLY A 242 23.87 -11.12 25.80
CA GLY A 242 22.78 -11.80 25.09
C GLY A 242 21.86 -12.64 25.99
N VAL A 243 22.11 -12.70 27.30
CA VAL A 243 21.29 -13.44 28.27
C VAL A 243 20.44 -12.47 29.09
N CYS A 244 19.18 -12.85 29.33
CA CYS A 244 18.26 -12.11 30.19
C CYS A 244 18.46 -12.54 31.66
N LEU A 245 18.92 -11.62 32.51
CA LEU A 245 19.10 -11.83 33.97
C LEU A 245 17.77 -11.64 34.72
N GLY A 246 16.74 -12.38 34.34
CA GLY A 246 15.39 -12.23 34.87
C GLY A 246 14.37 -13.07 34.11
N LYS A 247 13.17 -12.52 33.90
CA LYS A 247 12.11 -13.13 33.09
C LYS A 247 11.91 -12.33 31.83
N LEU A 248 11.63 -13.00 30.71
CA LEU A 248 11.12 -12.32 29.52
C LEU A 248 9.64 -12.04 29.72
N LYS A 249 9.25 -10.78 29.55
CA LYS A 249 7.85 -10.35 29.60
C LYS A 249 7.50 -9.55 28.36
N GLU A 250 6.36 -9.84 27.77
CA GLU A 250 5.86 -9.14 26.59
C GLU A 250 5.23 -7.81 26.97
N TYR A 251 5.57 -6.77 26.21
CA TYR A 251 5.03 -5.42 26.39
C TYR A 251 4.54 -4.85 25.07
N GLY A 252 3.43 -4.11 25.14
CA GLY A 252 2.87 -3.43 23.99
C GLY A 252 1.92 -4.27 23.14
N SER A 253 1.43 -5.41 23.66
CA SER A 253 0.42 -6.20 22.96
C SER A 253 -0.92 -5.48 22.92
N HIS A 254 -1.69 -5.61 21.85
CA HIS A 254 -3.03 -5.02 21.77
C HIS A 254 -3.96 -5.81 20.85
N VAL A 255 -5.26 -5.68 21.12
CA VAL A 255 -6.32 -6.24 20.27
C VAL A 255 -6.57 -5.28 19.12
N GLY A 256 -6.77 -5.81 17.92
CA GLY A 256 -6.94 -5.05 16.69
C GLY A 256 -5.64 -4.38 16.27
N ASP A 257 -5.30 -4.50 14.99
CA ASP A 257 -4.17 -3.80 14.41
C ASP A 257 -4.47 -3.40 12.97
N TRP A 258 -3.97 -2.23 12.58
CA TRP A 258 -4.22 -1.63 11.27
C TRP A 258 -2.91 -1.21 10.64
N GLU A 259 -2.51 -1.97 9.63
CA GLU A 259 -1.36 -1.67 8.78
C GLU A 259 -1.83 -1.23 7.40
N HIS A 260 -1.02 -0.42 6.69
CA HIS A 260 -1.43 0.06 5.38
C HIS A 260 -0.29 0.40 4.42
N VAL A 261 -0.61 0.29 3.14
CA VAL A 261 0.16 0.83 2.02
C VAL A 261 -0.75 1.68 1.14
N SER A 262 -0.25 2.81 0.67
CA SER A 262 -0.97 3.69 -0.25
C SER A 262 -0.27 3.77 -1.59
N LEU A 263 -1.05 3.82 -2.67
CA LEU A 263 -0.58 4.04 -4.04
C LEU A 263 -1.25 5.28 -4.63
N TYR A 264 -0.47 6.08 -5.36
CA TYR A 264 -0.93 7.30 -6.01
C TYR A 264 -0.88 7.17 -7.54
N PHE A 265 -2.01 7.37 -8.21
CA PHE A 265 -2.17 7.26 -9.66
C PHE A 265 -2.48 8.61 -10.28
N LYS A 266 -1.76 8.95 -11.36
CA LYS A 266 -2.00 10.19 -12.13
C LYS A 266 -1.67 10.00 -13.60
N GLY A 267 -2.69 10.02 -14.45
CA GLY A 267 -2.65 10.00 -15.91
C GLY A 267 -2.15 8.68 -16.54
N LYS A 268 -1.78 7.68 -15.74
CA LYS A 268 -1.07 6.47 -16.17
C LYS A 268 -1.65 5.22 -15.51
N ASP A 269 -1.57 4.08 -16.19
CA ASP A 269 -2.05 2.78 -15.70
C ASP A 269 -1.09 2.09 -14.70
N TYR A 270 -0.18 2.87 -14.12
CA TYR A 270 0.72 2.48 -13.06
C TYR A 270 0.81 3.61 -12.03
N PRO A 271 1.05 3.30 -10.74
CA PRO A 271 1.20 4.31 -9.70
C PRO A 271 2.47 5.11 -9.94
N LEU A 272 2.43 6.40 -9.63
CA LEU A 272 3.62 7.25 -9.63
C LEU A 272 4.40 7.12 -8.31
N ALA A 273 3.69 6.94 -7.21
CA ALA A 273 4.27 6.88 -5.88
C ALA A 273 3.58 5.84 -5.00
N MET A 274 4.33 5.33 -4.03
CA MET A 274 3.89 4.41 -3.00
C MET A 274 4.32 4.93 -1.63
N TYR A 275 3.47 4.77 -0.64
CA TYR A 275 3.80 4.98 0.78
C TYR A 275 3.55 3.69 1.56
N VAL A 276 4.53 3.25 2.33
CA VAL A 276 4.39 2.08 3.24
C VAL A 276 4.49 2.56 4.68
N SER A 277 3.49 2.21 5.50
CA SER A 277 3.47 2.51 6.93
C SER A 277 4.17 1.40 7.71
N ALA A 278 5.15 1.73 8.54
CA ALA A 278 5.82 0.79 9.43
C ALA A 278 5.77 1.34 10.86
N HIS A 279 4.77 0.92 11.65
CA HIS A 279 4.51 1.43 13.00
C HIS A 279 4.34 2.97 13.04
N ASP A 280 5.22 3.65 13.78
CA ASP A 280 5.28 5.10 13.95
C ASP A 280 6.16 5.80 12.89
N ALA A 281 6.58 5.06 11.86
CA ALA A 281 7.34 5.55 10.72
C ALA A 281 6.70 5.13 9.38
N GLY A 282 7.24 5.63 8.28
CA GLY A 282 6.88 5.17 6.94
C GLY A 282 7.88 5.65 5.89
N ALA A 283 7.76 5.12 4.68
CA ALA A 283 8.64 5.45 3.57
C ALA A 283 7.86 5.70 2.28
N PHE A 284 8.30 6.74 1.55
CA PHE A 284 7.83 7.09 0.23
C PHE A 284 8.77 6.52 -0.82
N TYR A 285 8.17 6.01 -1.89
CA TYR A 285 8.88 5.49 -3.03
C TYR A 285 8.25 5.98 -4.33
N ARG A 286 9.09 6.21 -5.35
CA ARG A 286 8.67 6.53 -6.71
C ARG A 286 8.70 5.27 -7.58
N TYR A 287 7.67 5.03 -8.37
CA TYR A 287 7.67 3.90 -9.30
C TYR A 287 8.58 4.19 -10.51
N GLU A 288 9.40 3.20 -10.87
CA GLU A 288 10.28 3.23 -12.04
C GLU A 288 9.79 2.20 -13.07
N PRO A 289 9.09 2.62 -14.14
CA PRO A 289 8.45 1.70 -15.09
C PRO A 289 9.44 0.83 -15.87
N ARG A 290 10.69 1.26 -16.03
CA ARG A 290 11.71 0.51 -16.78
C ARG A 290 12.15 -0.76 -16.05
N SER A 291 12.29 -0.68 -14.73
CA SER A 291 12.70 -1.80 -13.88
C SER A 291 11.50 -2.53 -13.26
N GLY A 292 10.32 -1.91 -13.25
CA GLY A 292 9.15 -2.46 -12.56
C GLY A 292 9.31 -2.43 -11.04
N THR A 293 10.11 -1.49 -10.51
CA THR A 293 10.42 -1.39 -9.07
C THR A 293 10.04 -0.03 -8.52
N PHE A 294 9.83 0.05 -7.21
CA PHE A 294 9.70 1.31 -6.50
C PHE A 294 11.04 1.71 -5.90
N LEU A 295 11.48 2.94 -6.15
CA LEU A 295 12.75 3.50 -5.68
C LEU A 295 12.50 4.42 -4.48
N TYR A 296 13.30 4.26 -3.43
CA TYR A 296 13.20 5.05 -2.21
C TYR A 296 13.38 6.55 -2.53
N GLU A 297 12.52 7.38 -1.94
CA GLU A 297 12.53 8.82 -2.13
C GLU A 297 12.71 9.57 -0.80
N SER A 298 11.92 9.21 0.21
CA SER A 298 11.99 9.84 1.52
C SER A 298 11.31 8.99 2.59
N GLN A 299 11.40 9.41 3.86
CA GLN A 299 10.73 8.75 4.97
C GLN A 299 10.01 9.74 5.89
N GLU A 300 8.90 9.31 6.48
CA GLU A 300 8.19 10.00 7.55
C GLU A 300 8.55 9.33 8.88
N THR A 301 9.10 10.10 9.81
CA THR A 301 9.33 9.66 11.21
C THR A 301 8.58 10.58 12.13
N ARG A 302 7.71 10.05 13.00
CA ARG A 302 7.03 10.85 14.02
C ARG A 302 8.05 11.42 15.03
N LYS A 303 7.75 12.60 15.58
CA LYS A 303 8.59 13.24 16.60
C LYS A 303 8.67 12.34 17.85
N GLY A 304 9.86 12.21 18.44
CA GLY A 304 10.08 11.44 19.69
C GLY A 304 10.53 9.99 19.50
N ILE A 305 10.94 9.61 18.28
CA ILE A 305 11.47 8.28 17.97
C ILE A 305 12.96 8.19 18.35
N PHE A 306 13.35 7.13 19.04
CA PHE A 306 14.74 6.89 19.48
C PHE A 306 15.61 6.21 18.42
N GLN A 307 15.02 5.59 17.38
CA GLN A 307 15.75 4.87 16.33
C GLN A 307 15.18 5.16 14.94
N LYS A 308 16.05 5.56 14.00
CA LYS A 308 15.65 5.75 12.60
C LYS A 308 15.55 4.36 11.92
N PRO A 309 14.37 3.97 11.40
CA PRO A 309 14.27 2.74 10.62
C PRO A 309 15.02 2.89 9.29
N ILE A 310 15.57 1.78 8.80
CA ILE A 310 16.26 1.71 7.52
C ILE A 310 15.32 1.03 6.53
N PHE A 311 15.09 1.71 5.42
CA PHE A 311 14.31 1.21 4.31
C PHE A 311 15.24 0.89 3.13
N PRO A 312 15.00 -0.21 2.38
CA PRO A 312 15.78 -0.55 1.20
C PRO A 312 15.63 0.52 0.11
N GLU A 313 16.66 0.66 -0.74
CA GLU A 313 16.61 1.57 -1.89
C GLU A 313 15.50 1.16 -2.87
N ARG A 314 15.16 -0.13 -2.95
CA ARG A 314 14.25 -0.68 -3.95
C ARG A 314 13.22 -1.62 -3.35
N VAL A 315 12.00 -1.54 -3.85
CA VAL A 315 10.93 -2.52 -3.62
C VAL A 315 10.58 -3.18 -4.94
N PHE A 316 10.62 -4.50 -4.96
CA PHE A 316 10.29 -5.30 -6.13
C PHE A 316 8.78 -5.49 -6.27
N THR A 317 8.34 -5.78 -7.48
CA THR A 317 6.96 -6.18 -7.78
C THR A 317 6.90 -7.65 -8.18
N SER A 318 5.86 -8.36 -7.72
CA SER A 318 5.49 -9.66 -8.26
C SER A 318 4.66 -9.45 -9.52
N ASP A 319 4.94 -10.22 -10.57
CA ASP A 319 4.26 -10.17 -11.87
C ASP A 319 4.23 -8.76 -12.50
N GLY A 320 5.15 -7.88 -12.11
CA GLY A 320 5.32 -6.52 -12.66
C GLY A 320 4.43 -5.43 -12.06
N SER A 321 3.43 -5.77 -11.22
CA SER A 321 2.46 -4.80 -10.69
C SER A 321 2.15 -4.94 -9.20
N HIS A 322 2.44 -6.07 -8.56
CA HIS A 322 2.11 -6.27 -7.15
C HIS A 322 3.32 -5.94 -6.25
N PRO A 323 3.39 -4.78 -5.56
CA PRO A 323 4.51 -4.49 -4.68
C PRO A 323 4.65 -5.57 -3.60
N VAL A 324 5.87 -6.07 -3.41
CA VAL A 324 6.18 -7.13 -2.44
C VAL A 324 6.52 -6.50 -1.09
N LEU A 325 5.70 -6.78 -0.09
CA LEU A 325 5.82 -6.26 1.27
C LEU A 325 5.88 -7.41 2.27
N PHE A 326 6.33 -7.12 3.50
CA PHE A 326 6.57 -8.12 4.55
C PHE A 326 5.94 -7.66 5.86
N SER A 327 5.04 -8.45 6.42
CA SER A 327 4.47 -8.21 7.75
C SER A 327 5.38 -8.86 8.79
N ALA A 328 5.83 -8.07 9.77
CA ALA A 328 6.71 -8.51 10.83
C ALA A 328 6.01 -9.50 11.78
N ARG A 329 6.79 -10.43 12.35
CA ARG A 329 6.29 -11.43 13.27
C ARG A 329 5.74 -10.79 14.55
N GLY A 330 4.48 -11.11 14.87
CA GLY A 330 3.78 -10.70 16.08
C GLY A 330 3.27 -9.26 16.03
N SER A 331 4.17 -8.31 15.77
CA SER A 331 3.86 -6.87 15.79
C SER A 331 3.28 -6.34 14.48
N HIS A 332 3.27 -7.14 13.43
CA HIS A 332 2.66 -6.88 12.11
C HIS A 332 3.14 -5.68 11.32
N GLY A 333 4.11 -4.91 11.85
CA GLY A 333 4.74 -3.80 11.15
C GLY A 333 5.08 -4.14 9.71
N LEU A 334 4.63 -3.30 8.78
CA LEU A 334 4.74 -3.55 7.35
C LEU A 334 6.06 -3.00 6.80
N TRP A 335 6.92 -3.89 6.32
CA TRP A 335 8.26 -3.59 5.83
C TRP A 335 8.37 -3.87 4.33
N THR A 336 9.33 -3.22 3.68
CA THR A 336 9.59 -3.33 2.23
C THR A 336 10.74 -4.28 1.89
N ALA A 337 11.39 -4.88 2.88
CA ALA A 337 12.41 -5.91 2.74
C ALA A 337 12.20 -6.98 3.81
N PRO A 338 12.66 -8.23 3.57
CA PRO A 338 12.75 -9.25 4.60
C PRO A 338 13.94 -8.97 5.54
N GLY A 339 13.90 -9.51 6.75
CA GLY A 339 15.02 -9.51 7.68
C GLY A 339 14.71 -8.83 9.01
N LYS A 340 15.74 -8.25 9.63
CA LYS A 340 15.65 -7.58 10.92
C LYS A 340 15.53 -6.07 10.74
N HIS A 341 14.51 -5.46 11.33
CA HIS A 341 14.26 -4.03 11.26
C HIS A 341 14.20 -3.44 12.67
N ASN A 342 14.74 -2.23 12.86
CA ASN A 342 14.70 -1.56 14.17
C ASN A 342 13.25 -1.25 14.57
N PHE A 343 12.84 -1.71 15.74
CA PHE A 343 11.53 -1.42 16.30
C PHE A 343 11.50 -0.01 16.89
N VAL A 344 10.68 0.84 16.28
CA VAL A 344 10.74 2.30 16.40
C VAL A 344 10.42 2.81 17.83
N ARG A 345 9.64 2.05 18.62
CA ARG A 345 9.15 2.49 19.94
C ARG A 345 10.14 2.29 21.09
N LEU A 346 11.05 1.33 21.00
CA LEU A 346 11.96 0.99 22.10
C LEU A 346 13.35 0.62 21.57
N PRO A 347 14.42 1.20 22.14
CA PRO A 347 15.76 0.92 21.67
C PRO A 347 16.12 -0.55 21.86
N ARG A 348 16.82 -1.12 20.86
CA ARG A 348 17.31 -2.51 20.83
C ARG A 348 16.22 -3.58 20.73
N LEU A 349 15.02 -3.20 20.31
CA LEU A 349 14.01 -4.15 19.86
C LEU A 349 13.98 -4.20 18.34
N TYR A 350 13.64 -5.37 17.80
CA TYR A 350 13.66 -5.63 16.38
C TYR A 350 12.34 -6.28 15.92
N ASP A 351 11.92 -5.90 14.72
CA ASP A 351 10.95 -6.62 13.92
C ASP A 351 11.68 -7.65 13.08
N GLU A 352 11.14 -8.87 13.04
CA GLU A 352 11.62 -9.94 12.16
C GLU A 352 10.57 -10.20 11.09
N SER A 353 10.94 -9.99 9.84
CA SER A 353 10.10 -10.20 8.67
C SER A 353 10.75 -11.20 7.72
N GLY A 354 9.98 -11.87 6.85
CA GLY A 354 10.55 -12.85 5.93
C GLY A 354 9.53 -13.57 5.07
N PHE A 355 10.02 -14.48 4.21
CA PHE A 355 9.21 -15.27 3.28
C PHE A 355 8.49 -16.43 3.98
N GLY A 356 7.46 -16.13 4.77
CA GLY A 356 6.60 -17.13 5.40
C GLY A 356 5.37 -17.44 4.54
N THR A 357 4.18 -17.09 5.04
CA THR A 357 2.93 -17.37 4.31
C THR A 357 2.60 -16.23 3.35
N PRO A 358 2.46 -16.48 2.03
CA PRO A 358 2.10 -15.43 1.08
C PRO A 358 0.62 -15.06 1.20
N TRP A 359 0.34 -13.77 1.16
CA TRP A 359 -0.98 -13.18 1.05
C TRP A 359 -1.09 -12.42 -0.27
N PRO A 360 -1.54 -13.11 -1.35
CA PRO A 360 -1.86 -12.46 -2.61
C PRO A 360 -3.18 -11.68 -2.46
N THR A 361 -3.08 -10.41 -2.06
CA THR A 361 -4.24 -9.63 -1.59
C THR A 361 -5.28 -9.36 -2.68
N TRP A 362 -4.87 -9.36 -3.95
CA TRP A 362 -5.75 -9.22 -5.11
C TRP A 362 -6.82 -10.32 -5.24
N ARG A 363 -6.65 -11.47 -4.56
CA ARG A 363 -7.64 -12.55 -4.57
C ARG A 363 -8.94 -12.18 -3.86
N LYS A 364 -8.89 -11.25 -2.89
CA LYS A 364 -10.06 -10.79 -2.15
C LYS A 364 -9.86 -9.33 -1.73
N VAL A 365 -10.19 -8.41 -2.64
CA VAL A 365 -10.16 -6.96 -2.39
C VAL A 365 -11.58 -6.46 -2.14
N GLU A 366 -11.80 -5.84 -1.00
CA GLU A 366 -13.05 -5.13 -0.68
C GLU A 366 -12.86 -3.64 -0.94
N LEU A 367 -13.56 -3.13 -1.94
CA LEU A 367 -13.45 -1.73 -2.33
C LEU A 367 -14.28 -0.85 -1.40
N LEU A 368 -13.63 0.15 -0.81
CA LEU A 368 -14.24 1.18 0.00
C LEU A 368 -14.10 2.52 -0.73
N SER A 369 -15.22 3.12 -1.15
CA SER A 369 -15.22 4.42 -1.82
C SER A 369 -15.69 5.51 -0.86
N ALA A 370 -14.90 6.56 -0.69
CA ALA A 370 -15.28 7.70 0.15
C ALA A 370 -16.43 8.54 -0.47
N GLN A 371 -16.60 8.45 -1.78
CA GLN A 371 -17.58 9.21 -2.55
C GLN A 371 -18.98 8.56 -2.56
N GLU A 372 -19.06 7.24 -2.34
CA GLU A 372 -20.31 6.47 -2.36
C GLU A 372 -20.74 6.13 -0.91
N LYS A 373 -21.43 7.07 -0.25
CA LYS A 373 -21.91 6.90 1.13
C LYS A 373 -22.76 5.65 1.37
N ASN A 374 -23.43 5.13 0.33
CA ASN A 374 -24.31 3.95 0.43
C ASN A 374 -23.55 2.61 0.43
N VAL A 375 -22.22 2.61 0.26
CA VAL A 375 -21.37 1.40 0.17
C VAL A 375 -20.37 1.31 1.34
N MET A 376 -20.32 2.30 2.23
CA MET A 376 -19.34 2.31 3.31
C MET A 376 -19.85 1.51 4.53
N PRO A 377 -19.13 0.46 4.98
CA PRO A 377 -19.53 -0.29 6.17
C PRO A 377 -19.54 0.60 7.42
N GLY A 378 -20.49 0.36 8.34
CA GLY A 378 -20.65 1.18 9.54
C GLY A 378 -19.41 1.24 10.44
N TRP A 379 -18.57 0.20 10.44
CA TRP A 379 -17.32 0.20 11.20
C TRP A 379 -16.26 1.17 10.65
N MET A 380 -16.37 1.59 9.40
CA MET A 380 -15.43 2.53 8.78
C MET A 380 -15.61 3.95 9.34
N THR A 381 -16.74 4.26 9.98
CA THR A 381 -16.99 5.56 10.63
C THR A 381 -16.59 5.56 12.11
N PHE A 382 -16.16 4.42 12.66
CA PHE A 382 -15.76 4.31 14.05
C PHE A 382 -14.47 5.11 14.31
N THR A 383 -14.53 6.05 15.25
CA THR A 383 -13.41 6.93 15.63
C THR A 383 -12.72 6.53 16.94
N GLY A 384 -13.27 5.53 17.65
CA GLY A 384 -12.71 5.01 18.87
C GLY A 384 -11.48 4.13 18.66
N LYS A 385 -11.09 3.43 19.73
CA LYS A 385 -9.98 2.49 19.78
C LYS A 385 -10.48 1.08 19.47
N TRP A 386 -9.85 0.44 18.50
CA TRP A 386 -10.09 -0.95 18.15
C TRP A 386 -9.39 -1.80 19.19
N GLY A 387 -10.13 -2.55 20.01
CA GLY A 387 -9.56 -3.39 21.05
C GLY A 387 -9.75 -2.90 22.47
N ASN A 388 -9.22 -3.67 23.40
CA ASN A 388 -9.39 -3.48 24.83
C ASN A 388 -8.56 -2.27 25.32
N PRO A 389 -8.97 -1.63 26.44
CA PRO A 389 -8.15 -0.61 27.08
C PRO A 389 -6.85 -1.19 27.63
N LYS A 390 -5.82 -0.35 27.74
CA LYS A 390 -4.54 -0.71 28.34
C LYS A 390 -4.70 -1.31 29.75
N SER A 391 -3.91 -2.33 30.06
CA SER A 391 -3.95 -3.03 31.35
C SER A 391 -2.57 -3.58 31.72
N ASN A 392 -2.41 -4.03 32.98
CA ASN A 392 -1.15 -4.54 33.52
C ASN A 392 0.05 -3.58 33.31
N CYS A 393 -0.20 -2.29 33.57
CA CYS A 393 0.81 -1.25 33.46
C CYS A 393 1.72 -1.20 34.70
N HIS A 394 2.98 -0.82 34.47
CA HIS A 394 3.94 -0.59 35.55
C HIS A 394 3.44 0.51 36.52
N PRO A 395 3.74 0.45 37.83
CA PRO A 395 3.30 1.46 38.81
C PRO A 395 3.68 2.90 38.44
N LEU A 396 4.84 3.08 37.78
CA LEU A 396 5.32 4.38 37.31
C LEU A 396 4.66 4.88 36.01
N ALA A 397 3.67 4.17 35.47
CA ALA A 397 2.86 4.68 34.35
C ALA A 397 2.17 5.99 34.69
N LYS A 398 1.84 6.22 35.98
CA LYS A 398 1.31 7.49 36.48
C LYS A 398 2.32 8.64 36.45
N LEU A 399 3.62 8.34 36.36
CA LEU A 399 4.72 9.31 36.27
C LEU A 399 5.21 9.52 34.82
N GLY A 400 4.44 9.05 33.83
CA GLY A 400 4.74 9.26 32.40
C GLY A 400 5.45 8.09 31.70
N PHE A 401 5.83 7.03 32.44
CA PHE A 401 6.45 5.83 31.86
C PHE A 401 5.38 4.82 31.42
N ASN A 402 4.78 5.01 30.23
CA ASN A 402 3.71 4.16 29.68
C ASN A 402 4.20 2.75 29.26
N ILE A 403 4.63 1.95 30.24
CA ILE A 403 5.08 0.57 30.06
C ILE A 403 3.94 -0.35 30.50
N CYS A 404 3.21 -0.91 29.53
CA CYS A 404 2.08 -1.81 29.78
C CYS A 404 2.22 -3.10 28.98
N GLU A 405 1.84 -4.22 29.61
CA GLU A 405 1.77 -5.52 28.92
C GLU A 405 0.75 -5.43 27.78
N PHE A 406 -0.45 -4.93 28.09
CA PHE A 406 -1.46 -4.60 27.09
C PHE A 406 -1.59 -3.09 26.96
N VAL A 407 -1.46 -2.59 25.74
CA VAL A 407 -1.68 -1.18 25.39
C VAL A 407 -3.03 -1.02 24.71
N ASP A 408 -3.44 0.23 24.55
CA ASP A 408 -4.61 0.57 23.76
C ASP A 408 -4.38 0.16 22.30
N GLY A 409 -5.38 -0.46 21.68
CA GLY A 409 -5.33 -0.72 20.25
C GLY A 409 -5.51 0.55 19.40
N PRO A 410 -5.36 0.43 18.07
CA PRO A 410 -5.28 1.58 17.17
C PRO A 410 -6.61 2.33 17.10
N THR A 411 -6.54 3.63 16.85
CA THR A 411 -7.71 4.42 16.50
C THR A 411 -8.26 4.00 15.14
N GLY A 412 -9.56 4.17 14.92
CA GLY A 412 -10.17 3.88 13.62
C GLY A 412 -9.57 4.68 12.47
N ILE A 413 -9.76 4.14 11.25
CA ILE A 413 -9.19 4.68 10.01
C ILE A 413 -9.51 6.17 9.78
N PRO A 414 -10.71 6.71 10.11
CA PRO A 414 -10.99 8.15 9.96
C PRO A 414 -10.04 9.07 10.73
N MET A 415 -9.42 8.59 11.80
CA MET A 415 -8.49 9.35 12.62
C MET A 415 -7.06 9.32 12.04
N LYS A 416 -6.79 8.49 11.03
CA LYS A 416 -5.47 8.36 10.42
C LYS A 416 -5.28 9.43 9.34
N LYS A 417 -4.09 10.05 9.35
CA LYS A 417 -3.68 11.03 8.33
C LYS A 417 -3.45 10.31 6.99
N MET A 418 -4.02 10.85 5.91
CA MET A 418 -3.75 10.32 4.57
C MET A 418 -2.37 10.77 4.07
N ASN A 419 -1.66 9.86 3.40
CA ASN A 419 -0.28 10.07 2.95
C ASN A 419 -0.19 10.85 1.63
N PHE A 420 -1.20 10.71 0.77
CA PHE A 420 -1.31 11.47 -0.46
C PHE A 420 -2.45 12.48 -0.36
N ARG A 421 -2.26 13.63 -1.02
CA ARG A 421 -3.27 14.67 -1.14
C ARG A 421 -3.68 14.81 -2.60
N CYS A 422 -4.97 15.03 -2.79
CA CYS A 422 -5.49 15.77 -3.92
C CYS A 422 -5.44 17.26 -3.51
#